data_AF-A0A933K1G5-F1
#
_entry.id   AF-A0A933K1G5-F1
#
_cell.length_a   1.000
_cell.length_b   1.000
_cell.length_c   1.000
_cell.angle_alpha   90.00
_cell.angle_beta   90.00
_cell.angle_gamma   90.00
#
_symmetry.space_group_name_H-M   'P 1'
#
loop_
_entity.id
_entity.type
_entity.pdbx_description
1 polymer ?
#
loop_
_entity_poly.entity_id
_entity_poly.type
_entity_poly.pdbx_seq_one_letter_code
_entity_poly.pdbx_strand_id
1 'polypeptide(L)' 'VELVREEPGQGERLIARLGPEEYFGEMALLTDAPRSATVRCVSDVTALFIARQNFLFLYSSIPAMRESIDSVMRKRV' A
#
# COMPACT_ATOMS: atom_id res chain seq x y z
N VAL A 1 -1.24 6.43 9.19
CA VAL A 1 -2.46 5.64 8.89
C VAL A 1 -2.30 4.21 9.36
N GLU A 2 -3.38 3.49 9.58
CA GLU A 2 -3.37 2.05 9.87
C GLU A 2 -3.93 1.26 8.67
N LEU A 3 -3.32 0.13 8.36
CA LEU A 3 -3.83 -0.84 7.39
C LEU A 3 -4.48 -1.97 8.18
N VAL A 4 -5.78 -2.17 7.98
CA VAL A 4 -6.57 -3.20 8.68
C VAL A 4 -7.23 -4.13 7.67
N ARG A 5 -7.34 -5.41 8.00
CA ARG A 5 -8.01 -6.42 7.18
C ARG A 5 -9.04 -7.14 8.03
N GLU A 6 -10.25 -7.29 7.52
CA GLU A 6 -11.24 -8.15 8.16
C GLU A 6 -10.89 -9.62 7.92
N GLU A 7 -10.85 -10.39 8.99
CA GLU A 7 -10.66 -11.84 8.96
C GLU A 7 -11.95 -12.53 9.43
N PRO A 8 -12.50 -13.47 8.63
CA PRO A 8 -13.75 -14.14 8.97
C PRO A 8 -13.70 -14.81 10.34
N GLY A 9 -14.61 -14.41 11.24
CA GLY A 9 -14.70 -14.95 12.60
C GLY A 9 -13.65 -14.44 13.59
N GLN A 10 -12.71 -13.57 13.17
CA GLN A 10 -11.65 -13.01 14.02
C GLN A 10 -11.71 -11.48 14.12
N GLY A 11 -12.52 -10.82 13.29
CA GLY A 11 -12.69 -9.36 13.33
C GLY A 11 -11.61 -8.63 12.53
N GLU A 12 -11.31 -7.38 12.89
CA GLU A 12 -10.26 -6.60 12.23
C GLU A 12 -8.87 -7.01 12.73
N ARG A 13 -7.97 -7.38 11.81
CA ARG A 13 -6.54 -7.55 12.06
C ARG A 13 -5.75 -6.32 11.59
N LEU A 14 -4.91 -5.76 12.47
CA LEU A 14 -3.94 -4.73 12.10
C LEU A 14 -2.79 -5.36 11.30
N ILE A 15 -2.61 -4.90 10.06
CA ILE A 15 -1.53 -5.35 9.16
C ILE A 15 -0.28 -4.50 9.34
N ALA A 16 -0.45 -3.17 9.37
CA ALA A 16 0.67 -2.24 9.50
C ALA A 16 0.21 -0.88 10.03
N ARG A 17 1.14 -0.14 10.64
CA ARG A 17 1.03 1.30 10.88
C ARG A 17 2.02 2.00 9.96
N LEU A 18 1.54 3.02 9.24
CA LEU A 18 2.35 3.80 8.32
C LEU A 18 2.43 5.26 8.78
N GLY A 19 3.64 5.78 8.84
CA GLY A 19 3.96 7.17 9.16
C GLY A 19 4.22 8.03 7.93
N PRO A 20 4.75 9.25 8.14
CA PRO A 20 5.27 10.09 7.06
C PRO A 20 6.29 9.33 6.19
N GLU A 21 6.37 9.70 4.91
CA GLU A 21 7.27 9.11 3.89
C GLU A 21 6.94 7.66 3.48
N GLU A 22 6.04 6.98 4.20
CA GLU A 22 5.54 5.67 3.81
C GLU A 22 4.34 5.78 2.87
N TYR A 23 4.22 4.79 1.97
CA TYR A 23 3.17 4.74 0.96
C TYR A 23 2.26 3.52 1.12
N PHE A 24 1.07 3.60 0.54
CA PHE A 24 0.08 2.52 0.54
C PHE A 24 -0.73 2.49 -0.76
N GLY A 25 -1.41 1.37 -0.97
CA GLY A 25 -2.33 1.17 -2.09
C GLY A 25 -1.68 0.63 -3.37
N GLU A 26 -0.38 0.35 -3.32
CA GLU A 26 0.42 -0.17 -4.42
C GLU A 26 0.19 -1.67 -4.66
N MET A 27 -0.21 -2.44 -3.65
CA MET A 27 -0.53 -3.87 -3.78
C MET A 27 -1.55 -4.14 -4.89
N ALA A 28 -2.68 -3.44 -4.86
CA ALA A 28 -3.75 -3.64 -5.85
C ALA A 28 -3.31 -3.31 -7.29
N LEU A 29 -2.29 -2.45 -7.45
CA LEU A 29 -1.77 -2.10 -8.76
C LEU A 29 -0.79 -3.15 -9.30
N LEU A 30 -0.01 -3.78 -8.43
CA LEU A 30 1.02 -4.75 -8.81
C LEU A 30 0.51 -6.18 -8.93
N THR A 31 -0.44 -6.57 -8.07
CA THR A 31 -0.98 -7.94 -8.07
C THR A 31 -2.21 -8.09 -8.96
N ASP A 32 -2.70 -6.99 -9.56
CA ASP A 32 -3.96 -6.92 -10.30
C ASP A 32 -5.14 -7.55 -9.52
N ALA A 33 -5.11 -7.40 -8.20
CA ALA A 33 -6.09 -7.96 -7.27
C ALA A 33 -6.89 -6.85 -6.57
N PRO A 34 -8.09 -7.15 -6.05
CA PRO A 34 -8.84 -6.22 -5.21
C PRO A 34 -8.03 -5.69 -4.01
N ARG A 35 -8.47 -4.57 -3.43
CA ARG A 35 -7.86 -4.01 -2.22
C ARG A 35 -7.79 -5.08 -1.12
N SER A 36 -6.57 -5.37 -0.66
CA SER A 36 -6.29 -6.42 0.33
C SER A 36 -6.50 -5.99 1.79
N ALA A 37 -6.65 -4.69 2.03
CA ALA A 37 -6.84 -4.09 3.34
C ALA A 37 -7.51 -2.72 3.20
N THR A 38 -8.20 -2.31 4.27
CA THR A 38 -8.72 -0.96 4.47
C THR A 38 -7.62 -0.08 5.06
N VAL A 39 -7.51 1.16 4.58
CA VAL A 39 -6.62 2.16 5.17
C VAL A 39 -7.46 3.10 6.02
N ARG A 40 -7.14 3.21 7.30
CA ARG A 40 -7.82 4.07 8.28
C ARG A 40 -6.89 5.18 8.75
N CYS A 41 -7.36 6.42 8.68
CA CYS A 41 -6.68 7.55 9.30
C CYS A 41 -6.87 7.48 10.83
N VAL A 42 -5.79 7.65 11.57
CA VAL A 42 -5.80 7.72 13.06
C VAL A 42 -5.59 9.15 13.57
N SER A 43 -5.38 10.07 12.64
CA SER A 43 -5.21 11.51 12.83
C SER A 43 -5.57 12.19 11.51
N ASP A 44 -5.54 13.53 11.48
CA ASP A 44 -5.54 14.25 10.22
C ASP A 44 -4.32 13.86 9.38
N VAL A 45 -4.54 13.63 8.09
CA VAL A 45 -3.52 13.16 7.15
C VAL A 45 -3.63 13.94 5.85
N THR A 46 -2.49 14.44 5.38
CA THR A 46 -2.31 14.89 4.00
C THR A 46 -1.43 13.87 3.28
N ALA A 47 -1.85 13.43 2.10
CA ALA A 47 -1.12 12.46 1.30
C ALA A 47 -0.95 12.96 -0.13
N LEU A 48 0.17 12.60 -0.75
CA LEU A 48 0.36 12.75 -2.18
C LEU A 48 -0.33 11.61 -2.90
N PHE A 49 -0.99 11.92 -4.01
CA PHE A 49 -1.68 10.94 -4.84
C PHE A 49 -0.98 10.78 -6.19
N ILE A 50 -0.74 9.52 -6.57
CA ILE A 50 -0.23 9.16 -7.89
C ILE A 50 -1.29 8.31 -8.60
N ALA A 51 -1.73 8.76 -9.77
CA ALA A 51 -2.68 8.02 -10.59
C ALA A 51 -2.08 6.68 -11.08
N ARG A 52 -2.93 5.66 -11.27
CA ARG A 52 -2.52 4.30 -11.70
C ARG A 52 -1.56 4.32 -12.90
N GLN A 53 -1.90 5.07 -13.95
CA GLN A 53 -1.10 5.11 -15.17
C GLN A 53 0.31 5.64 -14.91
N ASN A 54 0.42 6.70 -14.10
CA ASN A 54 1.70 7.31 -13.74
C ASN A 54 2.52 6.38 -12.86
N PHE A 55 1.89 5.70 -11.89
CA PHE A 55 2.57 4.72 -11.05
C PHE A 55 3.15 3.57 -11.88
N LEU A 56 2.35 2.98 -12.78
CA LEU A 56 2.80 1.88 -13.63
C LEU A 56 3.93 2.30 -14.59
N PHE A 57 3.84 3.51 -15.14
CA PHE A 57 4.91 4.09 -15.94
C PHE A 57 6.21 4.16 -15.14
N LEU A 58 6.20 4.81 -13.96
CA LEU A 58 7.39 4.96 -13.12
C LEU A 58 7.95 3.61 -12.66
N TYR A 59 7.09 2.67 -12.26
CA TYR A 59 7.47 1.30 -11.89
C TYR A 59 8.13 0.52 -13.05
N SER A 60 7.68 0.75 -14.28
CA SER A 60 8.24 0.12 -15.48
C SER A 60 9.57 0.76 -15.91
N SER A 61 9.72 2.07 -15.74
CA SER A 61 10.81 2.87 -16.30
C SER A 61 11.97 3.11 -15.33
N ILE A 62 11.77 2.97 -14.02
CA ILE A 62 12.78 3.30 -13.00
C ILE A 62 13.12 2.04 -12.18
N PRO A 63 14.25 1.37 -12.46
CA PRO A 63 14.65 0.14 -11.76
C PRO A 63 14.75 0.31 -10.23
N ALA A 64 15.34 1.41 -9.76
CA ALA A 64 15.48 1.68 -8.33
C ALA A 64 14.12 1.78 -7.60
N MET A 65 13.10 2.34 -8.26
CA MET A 65 11.75 2.41 -7.70
C MET A 65 11.12 1.02 -7.61
N ARG A 66 11.28 0.18 -8.65
CA ARG A 66 10.80 -1.20 -8.65
C ARG A 66 11.40 -1.99 -7.49
N GLU A 67 12.71 -1.95 -7.32
CA GLU A 67 13.41 -2.66 -6.24
C GLU A 67 12.92 -2.23 -4.84
N SER A 68 12.72 -0.92 -4.65
CA SER A 68 12.18 -0.37 -3.40
C SER A 68 10.77 -0.89 -3.12
N ILE A 69 9.90 -0.87 -4.13
CA ILE A 69 8.51 -1.34 -4.04
C ILE A 69 8.44 -2.84 -3.76
N ASP A 70 9.23 -3.65 -4.48
CA ASP A 70 9.27 -5.10 -4.29
C ASP A 70 9.75 -5.49 -2.88
N SER A 71 10.67 -4.69 -2.32
CA SER A 71 11.14 -4.87 -0.93
C SER A 71 10.02 -4.64 0.09
N VAL A 72 9.18 -3.63 -0.13
CA VAL A 72 8.03 -3.35 0.73
C VAL A 72 6.95 -4.42 0.58
N MET A 73 6.70 -4.91 -0.64
CA MET A 73 5.76 -6.01 -0.88
C MET A 73 6.08 -7.24 -0.04
N ARG A 74 7.35 -7.65 0.01
CA ARG A 74 7.79 -8.81 0.79
C ARG A 74 7.55 -8.68 2.29
N LYS A 75 7.49 -7.46 2.83
CA LYS A 75 7.23 -7.22 4.27
C LYS A 75 5.73 -7.25 4.62
N ARG A 76 4.85 -7.14 3.61
CA ARG A 76 3.39 -7.03 3.78
C ARG A 76 2.63 -8.33 3.48
N VAL A 77 3.35 -9.38 3.04
CA VAL A 77 2.81 -10.73 2.76
C VAL A 77 3.05 -11.63 3.96
#